data_AF-A0A4V4HAP3-F1
#
_entry.id   AF-A0A4V4HAP3-F1
#
_cell.length_a   1.000
_cell.length_b   1.000
_cell.length_c   1.000
_cell.angle_alpha   90.00
_cell.angle_beta   90.00
_cell.angle_gamma   90.00
#
_symmetry.space_group_name_H-M   'P 1'
#
loop_
_entity.id
_entity.type
_entity.pdbx_description
1 polymer ?
#
loop_
_entity_poly.entity_id
_entity_poly.type
_entity_poly.pdbx_seq_one_letter_code
_entity_poly.pdbx_strand_id
1 'polypeptide(L)'
;MSSYNARRAKELKTAALRGRSVTAISQLGLLVKEDPSQFNSIVTVISHYVAHNPPPSATPENRQSSVETEDDPAFRLMIASLGALSTAIDYPASVQSETIEAHIERLAEHLYRISLWIKYLIVQFIDRGTFEEKQMRLQERYASLCSTLISRLFKQPSWLQSLIGYSGFVQTITRLLLRVLDPDLRHLDVPSIREPLDVVFETLQHSGESWKSLCAEVFQENPARTSLAILKPIMRSLEPGQLEQFSSLKALYLLARHFNVLFVGCNSSIFVHAFLIRHDTCRWISTFLSKLCYHLPSALQDNSKSSPFSAMLLYLSTTFINLSIDSFGYKVIIEMLCSEKTSTSWNRP
;
A
#
# COMPACT_ATOMS: atom_id res chain seq x y z
N MET A 1 -19.84 -30.89 10.66
CA MET A 1 -19.27 -29.96 9.65
C MET A 1 -17.81 -30.29 9.29
N SER A 2 -16.90 -30.51 10.26
CA SER A 2 -15.47 -30.79 10.02
C SER A 2 -15.17 -31.89 8.97
N SER A 3 -15.86 -33.04 9.00
CA SER A 3 -15.63 -34.15 8.03
C SER A 3 -15.98 -33.78 6.58
N TYR A 4 -17.04 -33.00 6.37
CA TYR A 4 -17.45 -32.54 5.04
C TYR A 4 -16.45 -31.53 4.46
N ASN A 5 -16.04 -30.54 5.26
CA ASN A 5 -15.06 -29.54 4.85
C ASN A 5 -13.70 -30.18 4.55
N ALA A 6 -13.26 -31.14 5.35
CA ALA A 6 -12.01 -31.87 5.10
C ALA A 6 -12.05 -32.65 3.77
N ARG A 7 -13.18 -33.31 3.47
CA ARG A 7 -13.38 -33.99 2.18
C ARG A 7 -13.37 -32.99 1.01
N ARG A 8 -14.12 -31.90 1.13
CA ARG A 8 -14.20 -30.84 0.12
C ARG A 8 -12.84 -30.18 -0.11
N ALA A 9 -12.08 -29.90 0.95
CA ALA A 9 -10.73 -29.36 0.86
C ALA A 9 -9.78 -30.31 0.12
N LYS A 10 -9.88 -31.62 0.36
CA LYS A 10 -9.12 -32.64 -0.35
C LYS A 10 -9.48 -32.69 -1.84
N GLU A 11 -10.76 -32.61 -2.18
CA GLU A 11 -11.25 -32.58 -3.57
C GLU A 11 -10.76 -31.32 -4.30
N LEU A 12 -10.94 -30.15 -3.69
CA LEU A 12 -10.47 -28.86 -4.23
C LEU A 12 -8.95 -28.82 -4.40
N LYS A 13 -8.19 -29.30 -3.41
CA LYS A 13 -6.73 -29.41 -3.52
C LYS A 13 -6.31 -30.32 -4.68
N THR A 14 -6.99 -31.44 -4.87
CA THR A 14 -6.70 -32.38 -5.96
C THR A 14 -7.01 -31.76 -7.32
N ALA A 15 -8.14 -31.08 -7.44
CA ALA A 15 -8.51 -30.34 -8.66
C ALA A 15 -7.56 -29.17 -8.93
N ALA A 16 -7.07 -28.49 -7.89
CA ALA A 16 -6.08 -27.42 -8.01
C ALA A 16 -4.74 -27.94 -8.53
N LEU A 17 -4.22 -29.04 -7.98
CA LEU A 17 -2.88 -29.56 -8.31
C LEU A 17 -2.86 -30.42 -9.58
N ARG A 18 -3.81 -31.34 -9.75
CA ARG A 18 -3.87 -32.25 -10.90
C ARG A 18 -4.73 -31.71 -12.03
N GLY A 19 -5.88 -31.17 -11.69
CA GLY A 19 -6.82 -30.58 -12.65
C GLY A 19 -6.41 -29.17 -13.09
N ARG A 20 -5.39 -28.57 -12.47
CA ARG A 20 -4.91 -27.21 -12.78
C ARG A 20 -6.05 -26.19 -12.84
N SER A 21 -6.98 -26.29 -11.89
CA SER A 21 -8.19 -25.47 -11.87
C SER A 21 -8.01 -24.21 -11.03
N VAL A 22 -8.00 -23.05 -11.70
CA VAL A 22 -8.01 -21.72 -11.04
C VAL A 22 -9.22 -21.57 -10.11
N THR A 23 -10.39 -22.02 -10.54
CA THR A 23 -11.62 -21.96 -9.73
C THR A 23 -11.50 -22.78 -8.46
N ALA A 24 -10.90 -23.97 -8.53
CA ALA A 24 -10.69 -24.80 -7.35
C ALA A 24 -9.72 -24.15 -6.35
N ILE A 25 -8.68 -23.46 -6.83
CA ILE A 25 -7.75 -22.70 -5.99
C ILE A 25 -8.48 -21.58 -5.25
N SER A 26 -9.27 -20.77 -5.95
CA SER A 26 -10.03 -19.67 -5.34
C SER A 26 -11.05 -20.17 -4.33
N GLN A 27 -11.78 -21.25 -4.65
CA GLN A 27 -12.74 -21.87 -3.73
C GLN A 27 -12.06 -22.47 -2.49
N LEU A 28 -10.85 -23.00 -2.63
CA LEU A 28 -10.08 -23.50 -1.50
C LEU A 28 -9.70 -22.37 -0.55
N GLY A 29 -9.32 -21.19 -1.06
CA GLY A 29 -9.05 -20.01 -0.23
C GLY A 29 -10.27 -19.56 0.58
N LEU A 30 -11.46 -19.56 -0.05
CA LEU A 30 -12.73 -19.26 0.64
C LEU A 30 -13.06 -20.30 1.70
N LEU A 31 -12.90 -21.60 1.38
CA LEU A 31 -13.15 -22.68 2.34
C LEU A 31 -12.23 -22.58 3.57
N VAL A 32 -10.96 -22.22 3.38
CA VAL A 32 -10.01 -22.02 4.50
C VAL A 32 -10.38 -20.80 5.34
N LYS A 33 -10.92 -19.74 4.72
CA LYS A 33 -11.43 -18.59 5.46
C LYS A 33 -12.63 -18.98 6.36
N GLU A 34 -13.49 -19.86 5.87
CA GLU A 34 -14.64 -20.40 6.63
C GLU A 34 -14.22 -21.44 7.68
N ASP A 35 -13.21 -22.25 7.37
CA ASP A 35 -12.68 -23.32 8.22
C ASP A 35 -11.13 -23.28 8.24
N PRO A 36 -10.55 -22.50 9.17
CA PRO A 36 -9.11 -22.31 9.28
C PRO A 36 -8.32 -23.62 9.44
N SER A 37 -8.93 -24.69 9.96
CA SER A 37 -8.28 -26.00 10.12
C SER A 37 -7.75 -26.59 8.79
N GLN A 38 -8.29 -26.12 7.66
CA GLN A 38 -7.93 -26.59 6.32
C GLN A 38 -6.71 -25.88 5.72
N PHE A 39 -6.04 -24.99 6.46
CA PHE A 39 -4.93 -24.17 5.95
C PHE A 39 -3.78 -24.97 5.30
N ASN A 40 -3.50 -26.18 5.78
CA ASN A 40 -2.52 -27.07 5.15
C ASN A 40 -2.80 -27.35 3.67
N SER A 41 -4.08 -27.39 3.29
CA SER A 41 -4.48 -27.61 1.90
C SER A 41 -4.08 -26.44 1.01
N ILE A 42 -4.24 -25.20 1.48
CA ILE A 42 -3.80 -24.03 0.71
C ILE A 42 -2.28 -23.91 0.70
N VAL A 43 -1.60 -24.16 1.83
CA VAL A 43 -0.12 -24.16 1.90
C VAL A 43 0.49 -25.12 0.89
N THR A 44 -0.10 -26.30 0.70
CA THR A 44 0.35 -27.26 -0.33
C THR A 44 0.27 -26.67 -1.75
N VAL A 45 -0.82 -25.95 -2.05
CA VAL A 45 -1.02 -25.28 -3.35
C VAL A 45 -0.03 -24.13 -3.53
N ILE A 46 0.19 -23.31 -2.48
CA ILE A 46 1.20 -22.24 -2.49
C ILE A 46 2.60 -22.81 -2.69
N SER A 47 2.93 -23.88 -1.98
CA SER A 47 4.20 -24.56 -2.12
C SER A 47 4.42 -24.97 -3.57
N HIS A 48 3.41 -25.57 -4.22
CA HIS A 48 3.52 -26.04 -5.59
C HIS A 48 3.63 -24.90 -6.62
N TYR A 49 2.72 -23.92 -6.62
CA TYR A 49 2.65 -22.90 -7.67
C TYR A 49 3.45 -21.62 -7.41
N VAL A 50 3.84 -21.36 -6.15
CA VAL A 50 4.53 -20.12 -5.76
C VAL A 50 5.93 -20.42 -5.22
N ALA A 51 6.08 -21.38 -4.30
CA ALA A 51 7.36 -21.60 -3.63
C ALA A 51 8.38 -22.36 -4.49
N HIS A 52 7.93 -23.42 -5.17
CA HIS A 52 8.79 -24.25 -6.03
C HIS A 52 9.00 -23.69 -7.44
N ASN A 53 8.24 -22.67 -7.82
CA ASN A 53 8.33 -22.00 -9.10
C ASN A 53 8.71 -20.53 -8.87
N PRO A 54 10.01 -20.17 -8.82
CA PRO A 54 10.40 -18.78 -8.61
C PRO A 54 10.01 -17.91 -9.82
N PRO A 55 9.76 -16.60 -9.61
CA PRO A 55 9.53 -15.70 -10.72
C PRO A 55 10.76 -15.61 -11.63
N PRO A 56 10.58 -15.34 -12.93
CA PRO A 56 11.70 -15.10 -13.82
C PRO A 56 12.45 -13.83 -13.41
N SER A 57 13.74 -13.77 -13.75
CA SER A 57 14.56 -12.59 -13.49
C SER A 57 13.94 -11.36 -14.16
N ALA A 58 13.79 -10.30 -13.38
CA ALA A 58 13.28 -9.03 -13.85
C ALA A 58 14.34 -8.31 -14.69
N THR A 59 14.57 -8.74 -15.94
CA THR A 59 15.52 -8.08 -16.85
C THR A 59 14.85 -7.01 -17.71
N PRO A 60 15.61 -5.97 -18.13
CA PRO A 60 15.15 -4.98 -19.10
C PRO A 60 14.70 -5.53 -20.46
N GLU A 61 15.14 -6.73 -20.83
CA GLU A 61 14.87 -7.34 -22.13
C GLU A 61 13.60 -8.22 -22.12
N ASN A 62 13.22 -8.79 -20.96
CA ASN A 62 11.90 -9.41 -20.73
C ASN A 62 10.74 -8.38 -20.64
N ARG A 63 10.98 -7.15 -21.13
CA ARG A 63 10.00 -6.06 -21.21
C ARG A 63 9.04 -6.17 -22.40
N GLN A 64 9.24 -7.14 -23.29
CA GLN A 64 8.31 -7.42 -24.39
C GLN A 64 7.05 -8.13 -23.85
N SER A 65 5.92 -7.44 -23.96
CA SER A 65 4.55 -7.97 -23.81
C SER A 65 4.17 -8.55 -22.43
N SER A 66 3.78 -7.69 -21.48
CA SER A 66 3.11 -8.10 -20.22
C SER A 66 1.80 -8.87 -20.43
N VAL A 67 1.24 -8.84 -21.64
CA VAL A 67 -0.01 -9.50 -22.01
C VAL A 67 0.20 -10.99 -22.30
N GLU A 68 1.33 -11.38 -22.89
CA GLU A 68 1.66 -12.79 -23.15
C GLU A 68 1.84 -13.59 -21.86
N THR A 69 2.29 -12.95 -20.78
CA THR A 69 2.43 -13.62 -19.48
C THR A 69 1.08 -14.03 -18.87
N GLU A 70 -0.01 -13.34 -19.19
CA GLU A 70 -1.35 -13.78 -18.77
C GLU A 70 -1.83 -14.99 -19.57
N ASP A 71 -1.31 -15.29 -20.75
CA ASP A 71 -1.72 -16.48 -21.51
C ASP A 71 -1.03 -17.76 -21.04
N ASP A 72 0.02 -17.66 -20.23
CA ASP A 72 0.65 -18.80 -19.57
C ASP A 72 -0.26 -19.38 -18.46
N PRO A 73 -0.71 -20.64 -18.61
CA PRO A 73 -1.52 -21.32 -17.59
C PRO A 73 -0.82 -21.40 -16.23
N ALA A 74 0.52 -21.54 -16.19
CA ALA A 74 1.26 -21.62 -14.93
C ALA A 74 1.22 -20.30 -14.17
N PHE A 75 1.39 -19.17 -14.88
CA PHE A 75 1.26 -17.84 -14.31
C PHE A 75 -0.15 -17.59 -13.76
N ARG A 76 -1.22 -17.97 -14.49
CA ARG A 76 -2.61 -17.86 -14.00
C ARG A 76 -2.83 -18.64 -12.70
N LEU A 77 -2.28 -19.84 -12.58
CA LEU A 77 -2.37 -20.67 -11.37
C LEU A 77 -1.61 -20.05 -10.20
N MET A 78 -0.44 -19.45 -10.45
CA MET A 78 0.33 -18.70 -9.46
C MET A 78 -0.46 -17.49 -8.95
N ILE A 79 -1.04 -16.67 -9.84
CA ILE A 79 -1.88 -15.52 -9.46
C ILE A 79 -3.08 -15.97 -8.62
N ALA A 80 -3.77 -17.03 -9.05
CA ALA A 80 -4.90 -17.59 -8.31
C ALA A 80 -4.48 -18.08 -6.92
N SER A 81 -3.29 -18.68 -6.81
CA SER A 81 -2.72 -19.17 -5.56
C SER A 81 -2.44 -18.01 -4.59
N LEU A 82 -1.83 -16.92 -5.04
CA LEU A 82 -1.62 -15.72 -4.21
C LEU A 82 -2.95 -15.08 -3.77
N GLY A 83 -3.95 -15.03 -4.65
CA GLY A 83 -5.29 -14.53 -4.31
C GLY A 83 -6.02 -15.40 -3.28
N ALA A 84 -5.92 -16.72 -3.43
CA ALA A 84 -6.47 -17.67 -2.47
C ALA A 84 -5.75 -17.61 -1.12
N LEU A 85 -4.41 -17.47 -1.11
CA LEU A 85 -3.64 -17.23 0.12
C LEU A 85 -4.13 -15.96 0.81
N SER A 86 -4.21 -14.85 0.07
CA SER A 86 -4.68 -13.57 0.59
C SER A 86 -6.04 -13.75 1.28
N THR A 87 -6.96 -14.50 0.67
CA THR A 87 -8.27 -14.78 1.23
C THR A 87 -8.19 -15.66 2.49
N ALA A 88 -7.33 -16.68 2.49
CA ALA A 88 -7.19 -17.64 3.57
C ALA A 88 -6.57 -17.05 4.85
N ILE A 89 -5.71 -16.03 4.72
CA ILE A 89 -5.07 -15.35 5.87
C ILE A 89 -5.86 -14.12 6.36
N ASP A 90 -7.10 -13.95 5.88
CA ASP A 90 -8.02 -12.91 6.31
C ASP A 90 -8.77 -13.35 7.58
N TYR A 91 -8.04 -13.46 8.70
CA TYR A 91 -8.58 -14.02 9.93
C TYR A 91 -9.70 -13.13 10.52
N PRO A 92 -10.90 -13.68 10.77
CA PRO A 92 -11.89 -12.99 11.58
C PRO A 92 -11.46 -12.94 13.05
N ALA A 93 -11.99 -11.98 13.81
CA ALA A 93 -11.66 -11.79 15.23
C ALA A 93 -11.97 -13.01 16.13
N SER A 94 -12.74 -13.98 15.63
CA SER A 94 -13.13 -15.20 16.33
C SER A 94 -12.14 -16.36 16.21
N VAL A 95 -11.10 -16.26 15.39
CA VAL A 95 -10.10 -17.34 15.24
C VAL A 95 -9.18 -17.39 16.46
N GLN A 96 -8.94 -18.59 16.98
CA GLN A 96 -8.07 -18.82 18.13
C GLN A 96 -6.59 -18.52 17.81
N SER A 97 -5.86 -17.93 18.76
CA SER A 97 -4.43 -17.59 18.61
C SER A 97 -3.58 -18.79 18.20
N GLU A 98 -3.78 -19.95 18.83
CA GLU A 98 -3.03 -21.18 18.54
C GLU A 98 -3.17 -21.62 17.08
N THR A 99 -4.33 -21.40 16.46
CA THR A 99 -4.56 -21.71 15.04
C THR A 99 -3.76 -20.75 14.15
N ILE A 100 -3.71 -19.47 14.51
CA ILE A 100 -2.94 -18.46 13.78
C ILE A 100 -1.44 -18.75 13.91
N GLU A 101 -0.95 -19.11 15.10
CA GLU A 101 0.44 -19.49 15.34
C GLU A 101 0.85 -20.70 14.49
N ALA A 102 0.03 -21.75 14.45
CA ALA A 102 0.28 -22.90 13.60
C ALA A 102 0.32 -22.52 12.09
N HIS A 103 -0.51 -21.56 11.66
CA HIS A 103 -0.47 -21.06 10.28
C HIS A 103 0.78 -20.25 9.98
N ILE A 104 1.22 -19.44 10.96
CA ILE A 104 2.46 -18.66 10.89
C ILE A 104 3.64 -19.56 10.60
N GLU A 105 3.81 -20.62 11.38
CA GLU A 105 4.90 -21.59 11.24
C GLU A 105 4.86 -22.27 9.86
N ARG A 106 3.68 -22.71 9.42
CA ARG A 106 3.52 -23.42 8.14
C ARG A 106 3.81 -22.56 6.92
N LEU A 107 3.58 -21.25 7.00
CA LEU A 107 3.83 -20.34 5.87
C LEU A 107 5.26 -19.78 5.87
N ALA A 108 5.97 -19.85 7.01
CA ALA A 108 7.27 -19.20 7.20
C ALA A 108 8.29 -19.59 6.12
N GLU A 109 8.41 -20.88 5.81
CA GLU A 109 9.35 -21.40 4.81
C GLU A 109 9.05 -20.93 3.38
N HIS A 110 7.81 -20.52 3.10
CA HIS A 110 7.37 -20.08 1.79
C HIS A 110 7.37 -18.55 1.64
N LEU A 111 7.48 -17.82 2.76
CA LEU A 111 7.32 -16.38 2.81
C LEU A 111 8.33 -15.63 1.93
N TYR A 112 9.58 -16.11 1.88
CA TYR A 112 10.59 -15.53 0.99
C TYR A 112 10.18 -15.63 -0.48
N ARG A 113 9.71 -16.81 -0.93
CA ARG A 113 9.29 -17.01 -2.33
C ARG A 113 8.02 -16.22 -2.67
N ILE A 114 7.07 -16.12 -1.74
CA ILE A 114 5.91 -15.25 -1.86
C ILE A 114 6.37 -13.78 -2.05
N SER A 115 7.36 -13.33 -1.26
CA SER A 115 7.90 -11.98 -1.39
C SER A 115 8.52 -11.72 -2.77
N LEU A 116 9.20 -12.71 -3.36
CA LEU A 116 9.77 -12.60 -4.71
C LEU A 116 8.68 -12.42 -5.76
N TRP A 117 7.58 -13.18 -5.67
CA TRP A 117 6.46 -13.04 -6.60
C TRP A 117 5.74 -11.70 -6.45
N ILE A 118 5.51 -11.23 -5.21
CA ILE A 118 4.96 -9.89 -4.97
C ILE A 118 5.85 -8.82 -5.61
N LYS A 119 7.18 -8.91 -5.38
CA LYS A 119 8.13 -7.98 -5.98
C LYS A 119 8.09 -8.02 -7.50
N TYR A 120 8.06 -9.23 -8.07
CA TYR A 120 7.98 -9.43 -9.52
C TYR A 120 6.72 -8.77 -10.09
N LEU A 121 5.55 -8.99 -9.49
CA LEU A 121 4.30 -8.40 -9.94
C LEU A 121 4.34 -6.86 -9.92
N ILE A 122 4.86 -6.29 -8.83
CA ILE A 122 4.99 -4.84 -8.71
C ILE A 122 5.94 -4.29 -9.79
N VAL A 123 7.16 -4.83 -9.88
CA VAL A 123 8.18 -4.34 -10.82
C VAL A 123 7.74 -4.52 -12.28
N GLN A 124 7.13 -5.66 -12.62
CA GLN A 124 6.80 -5.99 -14.01
C GLN A 124 5.47 -5.42 -14.48
N PHE A 125 4.49 -5.22 -13.61
CA PHE A 125 3.17 -4.79 -14.06
C PHE A 125 2.78 -3.41 -13.55
N ILE A 126 3.33 -2.95 -12.43
CA ILE A 126 2.87 -1.72 -11.79
C ILE A 126 3.88 -0.58 -11.94
N ASP A 127 5.17 -0.87 -11.70
CA ASP A 127 6.24 0.12 -11.79
C ASP A 127 6.66 0.42 -13.24
N ARG A 128 6.08 -0.26 -14.22
CA ARG A 128 6.20 0.12 -15.63
C ARG A 128 5.36 1.38 -15.93
N GLY A 129 5.79 2.18 -16.92
CA GLY A 129 5.17 3.44 -17.33
C GLY A 129 3.79 3.29 -17.98
N THR A 130 3.31 4.33 -18.67
CA THR A 130 1.97 4.38 -19.27
C THR A 130 1.68 3.22 -20.23
N PHE A 131 0.44 2.77 -20.19
CA PHE A 131 0.00 1.50 -20.76
C PHE A 131 -1.31 1.66 -21.54
N GLU A 132 -1.59 0.73 -22.45
CA GLU A 132 -2.88 0.61 -23.11
C GLU A 132 -3.99 0.21 -22.11
N GLU A 133 -5.26 0.41 -22.46
CA GLU A 133 -6.40 0.18 -21.55
C GLU A 133 -6.42 -1.26 -20.95
N LYS A 134 -6.11 -2.28 -21.76
CA LYS A 134 -6.03 -3.68 -21.30
C LYS A 134 -4.95 -3.86 -20.23
N GLN A 135 -3.82 -3.18 -20.38
CA GLN A 135 -2.72 -3.22 -19.44
C GLN A 135 -3.04 -2.43 -18.17
N MET A 136 -3.76 -1.29 -18.26
CA MET A 136 -4.25 -0.55 -17.08
C MET A 136 -5.10 -1.43 -16.15
N ARG A 137 -6.03 -2.22 -16.70
CA ARG A 137 -6.84 -3.17 -15.92
C ARG A 137 -5.99 -4.25 -15.24
N LEU A 138 -4.94 -4.71 -15.91
CA LEU A 138 -3.99 -5.66 -15.31
C LEU A 138 -3.18 -5.01 -14.18
N GLN A 139 -2.75 -3.75 -14.35
CA GLN A 139 -2.06 -3.02 -13.28
C GLN A 139 -2.94 -2.90 -12.05
N GLU A 140 -4.19 -2.46 -12.22
CA GLU A 140 -5.14 -2.29 -11.12
C GLU A 140 -5.38 -3.63 -10.40
N ARG A 141 -5.61 -4.71 -11.16
CA ARG A 141 -5.82 -6.06 -10.62
C ARG A 141 -4.63 -6.53 -9.77
N TYR A 142 -3.41 -6.40 -10.28
CA TYR A 142 -2.22 -6.86 -9.55
C TYR A 142 -1.82 -5.93 -8.42
N ALA A 143 -2.05 -4.61 -8.57
CA ALA A 143 -1.90 -3.65 -7.48
C ALA A 143 -2.85 -3.98 -6.33
N SER A 144 -4.12 -4.29 -6.62
CA SER A 144 -5.10 -4.66 -5.59
C SER A 144 -4.71 -5.99 -4.91
N LEU A 145 -4.31 -7.01 -5.69
CA LEU A 145 -3.83 -8.28 -5.16
C LEU A 145 -2.62 -8.09 -4.24
N CYS A 146 -1.58 -7.38 -4.69
CA CYS A 146 -0.36 -7.16 -3.93
C CYS A 146 -0.66 -6.36 -2.66
N SER A 147 -1.36 -5.24 -2.78
CA SER A 147 -1.70 -4.36 -1.65
C SER A 147 -2.48 -5.11 -0.57
N THR A 148 -3.48 -5.89 -0.97
CA THR A 148 -4.31 -6.69 -0.05
C THR A 148 -3.53 -7.84 0.59
N LEU A 149 -2.70 -8.54 -0.19
CA LEU A 149 -1.90 -9.64 0.35
C LEU A 149 -0.85 -9.12 1.34
N ILE A 150 -0.13 -8.05 0.99
CA ILE A 150 0.87 -7.43 1.88
C ILE A 150 0.20 -6.95 3.16
N SER A 151 -0.93 -6.25 3.09
CA SER A 151 -1.62 -5.74 4.28
C SER A 151 -2.02 -6.87 5.23
N ARG A 152 -2.48 -8.01 4.71
CA ARG A 152 -2.82 -9.18 5.53
C ARG A 152 -1.59 -9.89 6.09
N LEU A 153 -0.50 -9.97 5.33
CA LEU A 153 0.77 -10.52 5.83
C LEU A 153 1.35 -9.64 6.95
N PHE A 154 1.27 -8.32 6.82
CA PHE A 154 1.79 -7.35 7.80
C PHE A 154 1.04 -7.37 9.13
N LYS A 155 -0.23 -7.82 9.16
CA LYS A 155 -0.97 -8.01 10.40
C LYS A 155 -0.32 -9.03 11.35
N GLN A 156 0.49 -9.94 10.84
CA GLN A 156 1.20 -10.93 11.67
C GLN A 156 2.63 -10.45 11.96
N PRO A 157 3.02 -10.17 13.22
CA PRO A 157 4.31 -9.59 13.55
C PRO A 157 5.52 -10.41 13.06
N SER A 158 5.46 -11.73 13.13
CA SER A 158 6.54 -12.63 12.69
C SER A 158 6.78 -12.56 11.18
N TRP A 159 5.71 -12.53 10.39
CA TRP A 159 5.79 -12.38 8.94
C TRP A 159 6.25 -10.96 8.56
N LEU A 160 5.74 -9.93 9.22
CA LEU A 160 6.17 -8.54 9.05
C LEU A 160 7.69 -8.39 9.20
N GLN A 161 8.25 -8.87 10.32
CA GLN A 161 9.69 -8.78 10.59
C GLN A 161 10.51 -9.50 9.52
N SER A 162 10.07 -10.70 9.11
CA SER A 162 10.72 -11.46 8.05
C SER A 162 10.70 -10.73 6.71
N LEU A 163 9.53 -10.18 6.33
CA LEU A 163 9.34 -9.46 5.07
C LEU A 163 10.15 -8.17 5.00
N ILE A 164 10.26 -7.42 6.10
CA ILE A 164 11.12 -6.22 6.18
C ILE A 164 12.59 -6.60 5.97
N GLY A 165 13.02 -7.75 6.51
CA GLY A 165 14.38 -8.26 6.37
C GLY A 165 14.72 -8.76 4.95
N TYR A 166 13.73 -9.05 4.11
CA TYR A 166 13.99 -9.53 2.75
C TYR A 166 14.44 -8.39 1.83
N SER A 167 15.63 -8.56 1.25
CA SER A 167 16.27 -7.57 0.38
C SER A 167 15.33 -7.02 -0.69
N GLY A 168 15.21 -5.69 -0.75
CA GLY A 168 14.42 -4.97 -1.74
C GLY A 168 12.91 -5.02 -1.55
N PHE A 169 12.38 -5.70 -0.53
CA PHE A 169 10.93 -5.84 -0.35
C PHE A 169 10.28 -4.51 0.04
N VAL A 170 10.79 -3.84 1.08
CA VAL A 170 10.31 -2.52 1.51
C VAL A 170 10.41 -1.50 0.38
N GLN A 171 11.55 -1.43 -0.32
CA GLN A 171 11.73 -0.56 -1.49
C GLN A 171 10.63 -0.79 -2.54
N THR A 172 10.29 -2.06 -2.81
CA THR A 172 9.29 -2.40 -3.83
C THR A 172 7.88 -1.95 -3.42
N ILE A 173 7.53 -2.10 -2.14
CA ILE A 173 6.25 -1.60 -1.60
C ILE A 173 6.20 -0.07 -1.63
N THR A 174 7.32 0.60 -1.32
CA THR A 174 7.43 2.06 -1.42
C THR A 174 7.25 2.55 -2.85
N ARG A 175 7.79 1.84 -3.86
CA ARG A 175 7.51 2.15 -5.28
C ARG A 175 6.03 1.96 -5.62
N LEU A 176 5.40 0.88 -5.15
CA LEU A 176 3.95 0.66 -5.31
C LEU A 176 3.14 1.83 -4.73
N LEU A 177 3.47 2.30 -3.53
CA LEU A 177 2.82 3.48 -2.94
C LEU A 177 2.96 4.71 -3.83
N LEU A 178 4.18 5.02 -4.29
CA LEU A 178 4.42 6.18 -5.14
C LEU A 178 3.65 6.10 -6.47
N ARG A 179 3.47 4.90 -7.04
CA ARG A 179 2.66 4.68 -8.25
C ARG A 179 1.17 4.91 -8.01
N VAL A 180 0.65 4.47 -6.87
CA VAL A 180 -0.76 4.69 -6.49
C VAL A 180 -1.04 6.17 -6.24
N LEU A 181 -0.06 6.89 -5.68
CA LEU A 181 -0.15 8.33 -5.46
C LEU A 181 0.17 9.16 -6.72
N ASP A 182 0.61 8.51 -7.80
CA ASP A 182 1.00 9.20 -9.01
C ASP A 182 -0.24 9.77 -9.73
N PRO A 183 -0.30 11.09 -9.96
CA PRO A 183 -1.44 11.70 -10.63
C PRO A 183 -1.67 11.27 -12.08
N ASP A 184 -0.66 10.71 -12.74
CA ASP A 184 -0.74 10.23 -14.10
C ASP A 184 -1.26 8.79 -14.16
N LEU A 185 -1.35 8.11 -13.00
CA LEU A 185 -1.83 6.74 -12.84
C LEU A 185 -3.12 6.70 -11.99
N ARG A 186 -4.08 7.59 -12.28
CA ARG A 186 -5.30 7.75 -11.47
C ARG A 186 -6.16 6.49 -11.35
N HIS A 187 -6.07 5.56 -12.31
CA HIS A 187 -6.77 4.27 -12.24
C HIS A 187 -6.29 3.40 -11.06
N LEU A 188 -5.10 3.69 -10.51
CA LEU A 188 -4.58 3.00 -9.32
C LEU A 188 -5.07 3.63 -8.01
N ASP A 189 -5.55 4.89 -8.02
CA ASP A 189 -6.09 5.57 -6.83
C ASP A 189 -7.55 5.14 -6.57
N VAL A 190 -7.73 3.84 -6.33
CA VAL A 190 -9.03 3.22 -5.98
C VAL A 190 -8.97 2.62 -4.57
N PRO A 191 -10.11 2.58 -3.83
CA PRO A 191 -10.13 2.12 -2.44
C PRO A 191 -9.57 0.71 -2.22
N SER A 192 -9.80 -0.21 -3.17
CA SER A 192 -9.32 -1.59 -3.15
C SER A 192 -7.80 -1.75 -3.22
N ILE A 193 -7.07 -0.67 -3.51
CA ILE A 193 -5.61 -0.61 -3.56
C ILE A 193 -5.11 0.28 -2.41
N ARG A 194 -5.66 1.48 -2.30
CA ARG A 194 -5.21 2.51 -1.37
C ARG A 194 -5.43 2.13 0.09
N GLU A 195 -6.62 1.62 0.44
CA GLU A 195 -6.92 1.32 1.85
C GLU A 195 -6.01 0.22 2.43
N PRO A 196 -5.73 -0.88 1.71
CA PRO A 196 -4.72 -1.84 2.15
C PRO A 196 -3.31 -1.24 2.28
N LEU A 197 -2.87 -0.40 1.34
CA LEU A 197 -1.53 0.23 1.41
C LEU A 197 -1.39 1.16 2.60
N ASP A 198 -2.41 1.95 2.89
CA ASP A 198 -2.41 2.81 4.06
C ASP A 198 -2.23 1.98 5.35
N VAL A 199 -2.87 0.80 5.46
CA VAL A 199 -2.65 -0.13 6.59
C VAL A 199 -1.22 -0.67 6.61
N VAL A 200 -0.66 -0.99 5.45
CA VAL A 200 0.74 -1.46 5.33
C VAL A 200 1.70 -0.42 5.89
N PHE A 201 1.57 0.84 5.49
CA PHE A 201 2.46 1.90 5.93
C PHE A 201 2.22 2.35 7.37
N GLU A 202 0.98 2.31 7.85
CA GLU A 202 0.67 2.46 9.28
C GLU A 202 1.35 1.36 10.11
N THR A 203 1.23 0.09 9.70
CA THR A 203 1.87 -1.03 10.39
C THR A 203 3.40 -0.93 10.35
N LEU A 204 3.95 -0.49 9.21
CA LEU A 204 5.39 -0.32 9.02
C LEU A 204 5.97 0.71 10.00
N GLN A 205 5.29 1.83 10.24
CA GLN A 205 5.74 2.86 11.19
C GLN A 205 5.92 2.31 12.61
N HIS A 206 5.14 1.30 13.00
CA HIS A 206 5.18 0.68 14.31
C HIS A 206 6.10 -0.56 14.39
N SER A 207 6.77 -0.92 13.29
CA SER A 207 7.55 -2.16 13.15
C SER A 207 9.02 -2.06 13.57
N GLY A 208 9.47 -0.89 14.05
CA GLY A 208 10.87 -0.59 14.39
C GLY A 208 11.46 0.48 13.46
N GLU A 209 12.79 0.50 13.29
CA GLU A 209 13.48 1.50 12.46
C GLU A 209 14.08 0.95 11.17
N SER A 210 14.14 -0.36 11.00
CA SER A 210 14.78 -1.05 9.87
C SER A 210 14.21 -0.67 8.50
N TRP A 211 12.96 -0.21 8.44
CA TRP A 211 12.31 0.25 7.22
C TRP A 211 12.74 1.66 6.78
N LYS A 212 13.24 2.49 7.70
CA LYS A 212 13.47 3.93 7.44
C LYS A 212 14.44 4.14 6.29
N SER A 213 15.63 3.55 6.37
CA SER A 213 16.65 3.65 5.31
C SER A 213 16.18 3.07 3.99
N LEU A 214 15.46 1.94 4.02
CA LEU A 214 14.95 1.27 2.82
C LEU A 214 13.88 2.12 2.10
N CYS A 215 12.97 2.76 2.83
CA CYS A 215 12.03 3.70 2.24
C CYS A 215 12.74 4.94 1.70
N ALA A 216 13.72 5.45 2.46
CA ALA A 216 14.47 6.64 2.10
C ALA A 216 15.22 6.48 0.78
N GLU A 217 15.79 5.30 0.50
CA GLU A 217 16.43 4.99 -0.79
C GLU A 217 15.49 5.31 -1.95
N VAL A 218 14.24 4.82 -1.91
CA VAL A 218 13.26 5.01 -2.99
C VAL A 218 12.76 6.45 -3.08
N PHE A 219 12.48 7.09 -1.94
CA PHE A 219 12.04 8.49 -1.93
C PHE A 219 13.12 9.45 -2.48
N GLN A 220 14.39 9.06 -2.37
CA GLN A 220 15.52 9.85 -2.88
C GLN A 220 15.84 9.57 -4.36
N GLU A 221 15.32 8.50 -4.98
CA GLU A 221 15.53 8.21 -6.40
C GLU A 221 14.99 9.33 -7.31
N ASN A 222 13.82 9.89 -6.97
CA ASN A 222 13.23 11.03 -7.68
C ASN A 222 12.49 11.97 -6.71
N PRO A 223 13.23 12.87 -6.02
CA PRO A 223 12.67 13.71 -4.96
C PRO A 223 11.54 14.63 -5.43
N ALA A 224 11.59 15.12 -6.68
CA ALA A 224 10.56 15.97 -7.26
C ALA A 224 9.25 15.20 -7.46
N ARG A 225 9.31 14.00 -8.06
CA ARG A 225 8.13 13.15 -8.25
C ARG A 225 7.56 12.67 -6.92
N THR A 226 8.42 12.28 -5.97
CA THR A 226 8.01 11.90 -4.61
C THR A 226 7.29 13.05 -3.92
N SER A 227 7.86 14.25 -3.93
CA SER A 227 7.22 15.43 -3.33
C SER A 227 5.88 15.72 -3.98
N LEU A 228 5.77 15.64 -5.32
CA LEU A 228 4.50 15.85 -6.01
C LEU A 228 3.46 14.80 -5.61
N ALA A 229 3.82 13.52 -5.58
CA ALA A 229 2.91 12.43 -5.20
C ALA A 229 2.40 12.60 -3.75
N ILE A 230 3.28 13.00 -2.82
CA ILE A 230 2.95 13.23 -1.41
C ILE A 230 2.18 14.56 -1.21
N LEU A 231 2.39 15.60 -2.00
CA LEU A 231 1.72 16.89 -1.77
C LEU A 231 0.41 17.05 -2.53
N LYS A 232 0.28 16.42 -3.69
CA LYS A 232 -0.83 16.69 -4.60
C LYS A 232 -2.22 16.46 -3.99
N PRO A 233 -2.47 15.42 -3.17
CA PRO A 233 -3.76 15.27 -2.50
C PRO A 233 -4.08 16.42 -1.54
N ILE A 234 -3.07 16.92 -0.80
CA ILE A 234 -3.21 18.10 0.06
C ILE A 234 -3.49 19.34 -0.81
N MET A 235 -2.72 19.56 -1.87
CA MET A 235 -2.90 20.69 -2.79
C MET A 235 -4.31 20.70 -3.42
N ARG A 236 -4.82 19.55 -3.87
CA ARG A 236 -6.17 19.43 -4.45
C ARG A 236 -7.27 19.82 -3.47
N SER A 237 -7.13 19.48 -2.19
CA SER A 237 -8.08 19.92 -1.15
C SER A 237 -8.12 21.44 -0.95
N LEU A 238 -7.12 22.15 -1.48
CA LEU A 238 -7.01 23.61 -1.41
C LEU A 238 -7.49 24.30 -2.68
N GLU A 239 -7.87 23.57 -3.74
CA GLU A 239 -8.39 24.17 -4.97
C GLU A 239 -9.72 24.91 -4.72
N PRO A 240 -9.98 26.05 -5.40
CA PRO A 240 -11.26 26.75 -5.29
C PRO A 240 -12.44 25.81 -5.63
N GLY A 241 -13.48 25.81 -4.79
CA GLY A 241 -14.65 24.95 -4.95
C GLY A 241 -14.53 23.55 -4.34
N GLN A 242 -13.35 23.13 -3.89
CA GLN A 242 -13.16 21.86 -3.15
C GLN A 242 -13.39 22.03 -1.63
N LEU A 243 -13.89 23.19 -1.20
CA LEU A 243 -14.12 23.49 0.22
C LEU A 243 -15.19 22.58 0.86
N GLU A 244 -16.12 22.05 0.05
CA GLU A 244 -17.10 21.06 0.51
C GLU A 244 -16.44 19.75 1.01
N GLN A 245 -15.19 19.47 0.59
CA GLN A 245 -14.43 18.33 1.11
C GLN A 245 -14.20 18.42 2.61
N PHE A 246 -14.11 19.63 3.19
CA PHE A 246 -13.97 19.82 4.63
C PHE A 246 -15.25 19.50 5.42
N SER A 247 -16.37 19.31 4.73
CA SER A 247 -17.64 18.87 5.30
C SER A 247 -17.89 17.36 5.09
N SER A 248 -17.09 16.71 4.23
CA SER A 248 -17.23 15.29 3.90
C SER A 248 -16.36 14.42 4.80
N LEU A 249 -17.00 13.57 5.62
CA LEU A 249 -16.31 12.59 6.48
C LEU A 249 -15.32 11.71 5.70
N LYS A 250 -15.74 11.26 4.51
CA LYS A 250 -14.92 10.39 3.65
C LYS A 250 -13.68 11.14 3.15
N ALA A 251 -13.82 12.40 2.76
CA ALA A 251 -12.70 13.20 2.27
C ALA A 251 -11.70 13.51 3.41
N LEU A 252 -12.20 13.89 4.60
CA LEU A 252 -11.37 14.12 5.77
C LEU A 252 -10.60 12.86 6.20
N TYR A 253 -11.26 11.69 6.17
CA TYR A 253 -10.61 10.41 6.45
C TYR A 253 -9.48 10.11 5.45
N LEU A 254 -9.74 10.26 4.15
CA LEU A 254 -8.73 10.03 3.11
C LEU A 254 -7.54 10.99 3.23
N LEU A 255 -7.78 12.26 3.56
CA LEU A 255 -6.72 13.23 3.82
C LEU A 255 -5.91 12.83 5.05
N ALA A 256 -6.54 12.38 6.13
CA ALA A 256 -5.81 11.98 7.33
C ALA A 256 -4.90 10.77 7.08
N ARG A 257 -5.37 9.78 6.31
CA ARG A 257 -4.51 8.66 5.88
C ARG A 257 -3.35 9.12 5.00
N HIS A 258 -3.59 10.12 4.15
CA HIS A 258 -2.54 10.70 3.32
C HIS A 258 -1.43 11.38 4.13
N PHE A 259 -1.76 12.01 5.26
CA PHE A 259 -0.77 12.53 6.19
C PHE A 259 0.13 11.43 6.77
N ASN A 260 -0.35 10.20 6.95
CA ASN A 260 0.52 9.09 7.38
C ASN A 260 1.65 8.85 6.38
N VAL A 261 1.38 8.90 5.08
CA VAL A 261 2.41 8.78 4.03
C VAL A 261 3.43 9.91 4.12
N LEU A 262 2.97 11.15 4.32
CA LEU A 262 3.86 12.29 4.55
C LEU A 262 4.79 12.03 5.74
N PHE A 263 4.26 11.55 6.86
CA PHE A 263 5.04 11.22 8.05
C PHE A 263 5.99 10.04 7.83
N VAL A 264 5.61 9.01 7.07
CA VAL A 264 6.56 7.95 6.64
C VAL A 264 7.73 8.59 5.90
N GLY A 265 7.46 9.48 4.94
CA GLY A 265 8.47 10.19 4.19
C GLY A 265 9.42 10.97 5.10
N CYS A 266 8.88 11.80 5.99
CA CYS A 266 9.68 12.62 6.91
C CYS A 266 10.51 11.78 7.88
N ASN A 267 9.91 10.73 8.45
CA ASN A 267 10.58 9.87 9.44
C ASN A 267 11.58 8.88 8.80
N SER A 268 11.52 8.67 7.49
CA SER A 268 12.44 7.77 6.79
C SER A 268 13.87 8.31 6.73
N SER A 269 14.05 9.62 6.54
CA SER A 269 15.35 10.27 6.43
C SER A 269 15.21 11.78 6.50
N ILE A 270 16.15 12.43 7.20
CA ILE A 270 16.24 13.89 7.26
C ILE A 270 16.39 14.53 5.87
N PHE A 271 17.03 13.83 4.92
CA PHE A 271 17.15 14.32 3.55
C PHE A 271 15.82 14.31 2.80
N VAL A 272 15.00 13.27 2.99
CA VAL A 272 13.65 13.21 2.42
C VAL A 272 12.77 14.32 2.99
N HIS A 273 12.84 14.55 4.30
CA HIS A 273 12.14 15.64 4.97
C HIS A 273 12.59 17.01 4.43
N ALA A 274 13.90 17.22 4.27
CA ALA A 274 14.44 18.45 3.69
C ALA A 274 13.98 18.68 2.24
N PHE A 275 13.92 17.63 1.42
CA PHE A 275 13.39 17.73 0.05
C PHE A 275 11.92 18.14 0.05
N LEU A 276 11.09 17.53 0.90
CA LEU A 276 9.68 17.91 1.03
C LEU A 276 9.56 19.39 1.40
N ILE A 277 10.29 19.86 2.41
CA ILE A 277 10.28 21.28 2.80
C ILE A 277 10.70 22.18 1.64
N ARG A 278 11.77 21.82 0.91
CA ARG A 278 12.25 22.57 -0.26
C ARG A 278 11.21 22.66 -1.38
N HIS A 279 10.29 21.70 -1.45
CA HIS A 279 9.15 21.67 -2.37
C HIS A 279 7.88 22.27 -1.76
N ASP A 280 8.03 23.33 -0.95
CA ASP A 280 6.94 24.16 -0.39
C ASP A 280 5.96 23.40 0.52
N THR A 281 6.33 22.24 1.07
CA THR A 281 5.43 21.43 1.91
C THR A 281 4.91 22.21 3.10
N CYS A 282 5.78 22.97 3.80
CA CYS A 282 5.38 23.82 4.92
C CYS A 282 4.33 24.85 4.50
N ARG A 283 4.50 25.49 3.34
CA ARG A 283 3.54 26.47 2.82
C ARG A 283 2.20 25.83 2.49
N TRP A 284 2.19 24.67 1.85
CA TRP A 284 0.96 23.94 1.54
C TRP A 284 0.21 23.50 2.81
N ILE A 285 0.93 22.98 3.81
CA ILE A 285 0.33 22.54 5.06
C ILE A 285 -0.15 23.72 5.91
N SER A 286 0.60 24.83 5.96
CA SER A 286 0.13 26.06 6.63
C SER A 286 -1.12 26.64 5.96
N THR A 287 -1.18 26.62 4.63
CA THR A 287 -2.39 27.03 3.89
C THR A 287 -3.56 26.11 4.20
N PHE A 288 -3.31 24.80 4.25
CA PHE A 288 -4.31 23.80 4.62
C PHE A 288 -4.83 24.00 6.04
N LEU A 289 -3.94 24.21 7.00
CA LEU A 289 -4.30 24.52 8.39
C LEU A 289 -5.14 25.80 8.49
N SER A 290 -4.76 26.86 7.78
CA SER A 290 -5.52 28.11 7.75
C SER A 290 -6.95 27.90 7.23
N LYS A 291 -7.12 27.19 6.10
CA LYS A 291 -8.44 26.87 5.55
C LYS A 291 -9.25 25.95 6.48
N LEU A 292 -8.63 24.94 7.04
CA LEU A 292 -9.27 24.00 7.96
C LEU A 292 -9.79 24.73 9.22
N CYS A 293 -9.00 25.65 9.79
CA CYS A 293 -9.41 26.49 10.91
C CYS A 293 -10.56 27.43 10.54
N TYR A 294 -10.57 28.02 9.33
CA TYR A 294 -11.65 28.88 8.87
C TYR A 294 -12.99 28.13 8.74
N HIS A 295 -12.95 26.86 8.30
CA HIS A 295 -14.15 26.04 8.11
C HIS A 295 -14.59 25.23 9.35
N LEU A 296 -13.74 25.15 10.39
CA LEU A 296 -14.03 24.42 11.61
C LEU A 296 -15.33 24.88 12.31
N PRO A 297 -15.59 26.19 12.49
CA PRO A 297 -16.78 26.66 13.19
C PRO A 297 -18.08 26.25 12.50
N SER A 298 -18.12 26.28 11.16
CA SER A 298 -19.28 25.83 10.38
C SER A 298 -19.46 24.31 10.39
N ALA A 299 -18.37 23.54 10.36
CA ALA A 299 -18.43 22.07 10.39
C ALA A 299 -18.88 21.54 11.77
N LEU A 300 -18.54 22.26 12.85
CA LEU A 300 -18.91 21.92 14.22
C LEU A 300 -20.39 22.22 14.56
N GLN A 301 -21.03 23.15 13.84
CA GLN A 301 -22.44 23.51 14.06
C GLN A 301 -23.42 22.49 13.46
N ASP A 302 -23.10 21.90 12.30
CA ASP A 302 -24.03 21.06 11.55
C ASP A 302 -23.73 19.54 11.58
N ASN A 303 -22.50 19.12 11.92
CA ASN A 303 -22.13 17.70 11.86
C ASN A 303 -21.12 17.28 12.95
N SER A 304 -21.63 16.78 14.09
CA SER A 304 -20.79 16.30 15.20
C SER A 304 -19.78 15.19 14.82
N LYS A 305 -20.06 14.43 13.75
CA LYS A 305 -19.24 13.28 13.31
C LYS A 305 -17.97 13.65 12.54
N SER A 306 -17.90 14.82 11.89
CA SER A 306 -16.69 15.25 11.15
C SER A 306 -15.66 15.91 12.08
N SER A 307 -16.09 16.41 13.23
CA SER A 307 -15.26 17.10 14.22
C SER A 307 -13.99 16.35 14.65
N PRO A 308 -13.99 15.01 14.88
CA PRO A 308 -12.78 14.31 15.32
C PRO A 308 -11.74 14.22 14.21
N PHE A 309 -12.17 14.08 12.95
CA PHE A 309 -11.27 14.01 11.80
C PHE A 309 -10.65 15.37 11.50
N SER A 310 -11.42 16.46 11.60
CA SER A 310 -10.89 17.81 11.47
C SER A 310 -9.88 18.13 12.59
N ALA A 311 -10.17 17.75 13.83
CA ALA A 311 -9.22 17.88 14.94
C ALA A 311 -7.94 17.05 14.72
N MET A 312 -8.08 15.82 14.22
CA MET A 312 -6.94 14.97 13.87
C MET A 312 -6.10 15.59 12.76
N LEU A 313 -6.71 16.15 11.71
CA LEU A 313 -6.00 16.83 10.62
C LEU A 313 -5.29 18.10 11.10
N LEU A 314 -5.89 18.88 12.02
CA LEU A 314 -5.22 20.00 12.67
C LEU A 314 -4.01 19.53 13.48
N TYR A 315 -4.17 18.46 14.25
CA TYR A 315 -3.09 17.85 15.02
C TYR A 315 -1.95 17.38 14.12
N LEU A 316 -2.25 16.62 13.06
CA LEU A 316 -1.26 16.12 12.09
C LEU A 316 -0.55 17.28 11.37
N SER A 317 -1.29 18.29 10.92
CA SER A 317 -0.71 19.47 10.26
C SER A 317 0.23 20.25 11.18
N THR A 318 -0.19 20.47 12.43
CA THR A 318 0.63 21.18 13.43
C THR A 318 1.85 20.36 13.84
N THR A 319 1.67 19.04 13.99
CA THR A 319 2.76 18.10 14.30
C THR A 319 3.82 18.11 13.20
N PHE A 320 3.43 18.15 11.92
CA PHE A 320 4.37 18.28 10.82
C PHE A 320 5.19 19.58 10.91
N ILE A 321 4.54 20.71 11.19
CA ILE A 321 5.22 22.01 11.30
C ILE A 321 6.20 21.99 12.48
N ASN A 322 5.79 21.49 13.65
CA ASN A 322 6.65 21.37 14.82
C ASN A 322 7.84 20.44 14.55
N LEU A 323 7.60 19.26 13.95
CA LEU A 323 8.66 18.34 13.54
C LEU A 323 9.67 19.01 12.60
N SER A 324 9.18 19.85 11.68
CA SER A 324 10.04 20.59 10.74
C SER A 324 10.85 21.68 11.46
N ILE A 325 10.26 22.37 12.45
CA ILE A 325 10.97 23.32 13.31
C ILE A 325 12.04 22.62 14.13
N ASP A 326 11.74 21.47 14.73
CA ASP A 326 12.68 20.70 15.53
C ASP A 326 13.85 20.18 14.69
N SER A 327 13.57 19.80 13.44
CA SER A 327 14.57 19.23 12.52
C SER A 327 15.48 20.27 11.86
N PHE A 328 14.95 21.45 11.51
CA PHE A 328 15.67 22.43 10.68
C PHE A 328 15.78 23.83 11.31
N GLY A 329 15.10 24.07 12.42
CA GLY A 329 15.04 25.36 13.11
C GLY A 329 13.96 26.29 12.55
N TYR A 330 13.33 27.06 13.45
CA TYR A 330 12.20 27.93 13.10
C TYR A 330 12.52 29.00 12.04
N LYS A 331 13.77 29.48 11.97
CA LYS A 331 14.20 30.48 10.97
C LYS A 331 14.05 29.96 9.54
N VAL A 332 14.46 28.71 9.30
CA VAL A 332 14.34 28.06 7.99
C VAL A 332 12.86 27.91 7.61
N ILE A 333 12.03 27.48 8.56
CA ILE A 333 10.59 27.30 8.31
C ILE A 333 9.91 28.64 7.99
N ILE A 334 10.21 29.71 8.74
CA ILE A 334 9.69 31.06 8.44
C ILE A 334 10.11 31.51 7.04
N GLU A 335 11.38 31.33 6.68
CA GLU A 335 11.87 31.69 5.34
C GLU A 335 11.12 30.94 4.24
N MET A 336 10.86 29.64 4.42
CA MET A 336 10.09 28.84 3.46
C MET A 336 8.62 29.28 3.37
N LEU A 337 8.02 29.77 4.46
CA LEU A 337 6.65 30.31 4.46
C LEU A 337 6.56 31.70 3.81
N CYS A 338 7.60 32.52 3.98
CA CYS A 338 7.69 33.87 3.44
C CYS A 338 8.26 33.95 2.02
N SER A 339 8.86 32.87 1.52
CA SER A 339 9.43 32.79 0.18
C SER A 339 8.35 32.98 -0.89
N GLU A 340 8.34 34.17 -1.51
CA GLU A 340 7.57 34.50 -2.72
C GLU A 340 8.16 33.77 -3.96
N LYS A 341 8.24 32.43 -3.93
CA LYS A 341 8.37 31.69 -5.18
C LYS A 341 7.03 31.80 -5.90
N THR A 342 7.06 32.56 -6.99
CA THR A 342 5.99 32.72 -7.97
C THR A 342 5.49 31.35 -8.40
N SER A 343 4.28 31.03 -7.95
CA SER A 343 3.52 29.85 -8.31
C SER A 343 3.06 29.93 -9.76
N THR A 344 3.94 29.74 -10.74
CA THR A 344 3.55 29.71 -12.17
C THR A 344 4.33 28.73 -13.05
N SER A 345 5.11 27.78 -12.53
CA SER A 345 5.75 26.77 -13.40
C SER A 345 5.78 25.36 -12.83
N TRP A 346 4.59 24.76 -12.69
CA TRP A 346 4.46 23.30 -12.72
C TRP A 346 3.66 22.82 -13.96
N ASN A 347 3.46 23.71 -14.94
CA ASN A 347 2.96 23.41 -16.28
C ASN A 347 4.10 23.49 -17.30
N ARG A 348 5.04 22.54 -17.29
CA ARG A 348 5.71 22.09 -18.52
C ARG A 348 5.97 20.58 -18.39
N PRO A 349 5.72 19.81 -19.48
CA PRO A 349 5.67 18.36 -19.48
C PRO A 349 6.98 17.70 -19.04
#